data_AF-A0A371RL79-F1
#
_entry.id   AF-A0A371RL79-F1
#
_cell.length_a   1.000
_cell.length_b   1.000
_cell.length_c   1.000
_cell.angle_alpha   90.00
_cell.angle_beta   90.00
_cell.angle_gamma   90.00
#
_symmetry.space_group_name_H-M   'P 1'
#
loop_
_entity.id
_entity.type
_entity.pdbx_description
1 polymer ?
#
loop_
_entity_poly.entity_id
_entity_poly.type
_entity_poly.pdbx_seq_one_letter_code
_entity_poly.pdbx_strand_id
1 'polypeptide(L)'
;MTTDQHIQQPSQPVYRLGFAPYDGTDRNGQRKLGYPIEIGAAFQRHEADKGLVAKFRIIPANMTDGVLLLLPPKPAAQNGELDV
;
A
#
# COMPACT_ATOMS: atom_id res chain seq x y z
N MET A 1 28.50 24.32 18.19
CA MET A 1 27.85 23.01 18.01
C MET A 1 26.47 23.28 17.45
N THR A 2 26.32 23.23 16.14
CA THR A 2 25.07 23.53 15.44
C THR A 2 24.41 22.20 15.12
N THR A 3 23.28 21.92 15.76
CA THR A 3 22.52 20.69 15.55
C THR A 3 21.78 20.81 14.23
N ASP A 4 22.33 20.20 13.16
CA ASP A 4 21.61 19.99 11.91
C ASP A 4 20.42 19.05 12.20
N GLN A 5 19.25 19.65 12.37
CA GLN A 5 18.00 18.90 12.30
C GLN A 5 17.75 18.54 10.84
N HIS A 6 18.26 17.38 10.42
CA HIS A 6 17.74 16.72 9.23
C HIS A 6 16.26 16.42 9.50
N ILE A 7 15.38 17.27 8.94
CA ILE A 7 13.97 16.93 8.77
C ILE A 7 13.97 15.71 7.86
N GLN A 8 13.88 14.51 8.44
CA GLN A 8 13.71 13.28 7.67
C GLN A 8 12.42 13.45 6.87
N GLN A 9 12.54 13.63 5.55
CA GLN A 9 11.38 13.60 4.69
C GLN A 9 10.67 12.27 4.95
N PRO A 10 9.33 12.29 5.16
CA PRO A 10 8.60 11.06 5.40
C PRO A 10 8.87 10.10 4.25
N SER A 11 9.42 8.92 4.56
CA SER A 11 9.77 7.92 3.56
C SER A 11 8.54 7.61 2.71
N GLN A 12 8.65 7.79 1.40
CA GLN A 12 7.57 7.44 0.49
C GLN A 12 7.33 5.93 0.54
N PRO A 13 6.07 5.46 0.41
CA PRO A 13 5.81 4.04 0.29
C PRO A 13 6.46 3.46 -0.96
N VAL A 14 7.02 2.26 -0.84
CA VAL A 14 7.52 1.49 -1.99
C VAL A 14 6.41 0.65 -2.63
N TYR A 15 5.40 0.27 -1.84
CA TYR A 15 4.17 -0.39 -2.32
C TYR A 15 2.94 0.08 -1.54
N ARG A 16 1.77 -0.04 -2.16
CA ARG A 16 0.47 0.01 -1.45
C ARG A 16 0.02 -1.42 -1.17
N LEU A 17 -0.66 -1.62 -0.05
CA LEU A 17 -1.23 -2.91 0.33
C LEU A 17 -2.72 -2.89 0.00
N GLY A 18 -3.15 -3.82 -0.84
CA GLY A 18 -4.56 -4.06 -1.16
C GLY A 18 -5.05 -5.38 -0.60
N PHE A 19 -6.35 -5.48 -0.33
CA PHE A 19 -7.02 -6.74 -0.08
C PHE A 19 -8.21 -6.88 -1.03
N ALA A 20 -8.26 -8.00 -1.77
CA ALA A 20 -9.39 -8.34 -2.62
C ALA A 20 -10.09 -9.58 -2.02
N PRO A 21 -11.33 -9.45 -1.52
CA PRO A 21 -12.10 -10.60 -1.07
C PRO A 21 -12.49 -11.48 -2.25
N TYR A 22 -12.71 -12.77 -2.01
CA TYR A 22 -13.40 -13.58 -3.01
C TYR A 22 -14.89 -13.23 -3.04
N ASP A 23 -15.45 -12.99 -4.22
CA ASP A 23 -16.83 -12.50 -4.40
C ASP A 23 -17.73 -13.47 -5.19
N GLY A 24 -17.22 -14.66 -5.51
CA GLY A 24 -17.99 -15.72 -6.17
C GLY A 24 -17.11 -16.67 -6.97
N THR A 25 -17.71 -17.26 -8.00
CA THR A 25 -17.03 -18.12 -8.97
C THR A 25 -17.20 -17.58 -10.39
N ASP A 26 -16.19 -17.75 -11.22
CA ASP A 26 -16.28 -17.45 -12.64
C ASP A 26 -17.03 -18.55 -13.42
N ARG A 27 -17.11 -18.40 -14.75
CA ARG A 27 -17.80 -19.35 -15.64
C ARG A 27 -17.14 -20.74 -15.69
N ASN A 28 -15.90 -20.86 -15.23
CA ASN A 28 -15.13 -22.10 -15.18
C ASN A 28 -15.16 -22.73 -13.77
N GLY A 29 -15.95 -22.17 -12.85
CA GLY A 29 -16.02 -22.63 -11.46
C GLY A 29 -14.80 -22.21 -10.62
N GLN A 30 -13.93 -21.33 -11.11
CA GLN A 30 -12.77 -20.84 -10.37
C GLN A 30 -13.16 -19.68 -9.45
N ARG A 31 -12.45 -19.53 -8.34
CA ARG A 31 -12.71 -18.44 -7.39
C ARG A 31 -12.48 -17.09 -8.05
N LYS A 32 -13.47 -16.20 -7.97
CA LYS A 32 -13.40 -14.84 -8.50
C LYS A 32 -13.04 -13.85 -7.41
N LEU A 33 -12.12 -12.95 -7.70
CA LEU A 33 -11.76 -11.84 -6.83
C LEU A 33 -12.72 -10.66 -7.05
N GLY A 34 -13.13 -10.06 -5.93
CA GLY A 34 -13.83 -8.78 -5.90
C GLY A 34 -12.87 -7.60 -6.04
N TYR A 35 -13.42 -6.40 -5.93
CA TYR A 35 -12.64 -5.17 -6.07
C TYR A 35 -11.65 -5.00 -4.90
N PRO A 36 -10.36 -4.70 -5.17
CA PRO A 36 -9.38 -4.54 -4.13
C PRO A 36 -9.59 -3.23 -3.36
N ILE A 37 -9.55 -3.32 -2.03
CA ILE A 37 -9.57 -2.16 -1.15
C ILE A 37 -8.16 -1.94 -0.63
N GLU A 38 -7.69 -0.69 -0.67
CA GLU A 38 -6.39 -0.34 -0.10
C GLU A 38 -6.47 -0.35 1.43
N ILE A 39 -5.61 -1.16 2.06
CA ILE A 39 -5.61 -1.37 3.52
C ILE A 39 -4.36 -0.82 4.20
N GLY A 40 -3.33 -0.44 3.44
CA GLY A 40 -2.06 0.00 4.00
C GLY A 40 -1.00 0.28 2.96
N ALA A 41 0.26 0.31 3.41
CA ALA A 41 1.41 0.53 2.55
C ALA A 41 2.66 -0.13 3.13
N ALA A 42 3.63 -0.44 2.27
CA ALA A 42 4.94 -0.97 2.66
C ALA A 42 6.02 0.10 2.47
N PHE A 43 6.95 0.17 3.42
CA PHE A 43 8.02 1.16 3.46
C PHE A 43 9.38 0.47 3.53
N GLN A 44 10.38 1.13 2.95
CA GLN A 44 11.77 0.68 3.02
C GLN A 44 12.26 0.74 4.48
N ARG A 45 12.96 -0.31 4.92
CA ARG A 45 13.70 -0.29 6.19
C ARG A 45 14.99 0.51 6.06
N HIS A 46 15.51 0.97 7.18
CA HIS A 46 16.87 1.50 7.25
C HIS A 46 17.89 0.45 6.76
N GLU A 47 17.78 -0.80 7.20
CA GLU A 47 18.53 -1.92 6.63
C GLU A 47 17.83 -2.46 5.37
N ALA A 48 18.26 -2.01 4.20
CA ALA A 48 17.54 -2.27 2.96
C ALA A 48 17.45 -3.76 2.56
N ASP A 49 18.38 -4.59 3.04
CA ASP A 49 18.45 -6.03 2.80
C ASP A 49 17.53 -6.86 3.73
N LYS A 50 16.89 -6.23 4.72
CA LYS A 50 16.04 -6.92 5.71
C LYS A 50 14.54 -6.85 5.39
N GLY A 51 14.21 -6.59 4.12
CA GLY A 51 12.84 -6.50 3.63
C GLY A 51 12.16 -5.17 3.94
N LEU A 52 10.82 -5.19 3.99
CA LEU A 52 9.97 -4.00 4.09
C LEU A 52 9.14 -3.99 5.38
N VAL A 53 8.73 -2.80 5.81
CA VAL A 53 7.76 -2.62 6.91
C VAL A 53 6.38 -2.39 6.34
N ALA A 54 5.45 -3.31 6.58
CA ALA A 54 4.04 -3.15 6.26
C ALA A 54 3.33 -2.35 7.37
N LYS A 55 2.67 -1.25 7.00
CA LYS A 55 1.82 -0.46 7.90
C LYS A 55 0.37 -0.52 7.42
N PHE A 56 -0.47 -1.16 8.23
CA PHE A 56 -1.91 -1.26 7.99
C PHE A 56 -2.63 -0.05 8.57
N ARG A 57 -3.56 0.52 7.80
CA ARG A 57 -4.42 1.65 8.21
C ARG A 57 -5.85 1.20 8.49
N ILE A 58 -6.26 0.13 7.84
CA ILE A 58 -7.58 -0.49 8.00
C ILE A 58 -7.34 -1.99 8.13
N ILE A 59 -7.99 -2.60 9.12
CA ILE A 59 -8.09 -4.06 9.20
C ILE A 59 -9.55 -4.37 8.81
N PRO A 60 -9.83 -4.83 7.58
CA PRO A 60 -11.17 -5.24 7.19
C PRO A 60 -11.73 -6.25 8.20
N ALA A 61 -12.96 -6.03 8.67
CA ALA A 61 -13.61 -6.91 9.64
C ALA A 61 -13.66 -8.38 9.18
N ASN A 62 -13.69 -8.61 7.86
CA ASN A 62 -13.72 -9.93 7.23
C ASN A 62 -12.53 -10.12 6.25
N MET A 63 -11.29 -9.99 6.74
CA MET A 63 -10.09 -10.42 6.01
C MET A 63 -9.97 -11.96 5.89
N THR A 64 -11.03 -12.72 6.17
CA THR A 64 -10.96 -14.17 6.34
C THR A 64 -10.69 -14.92 5.04
N ASP A 65 -11.13 -14.40 3.89
CA ASP A 65 -11.04 -15.12 2.62
C ASP A 65 -10.86 -14.18 1.42
N GLY A 66 -9.67 -14.18 0.86
CA GLY A 66 -9.25 -13.27 -0.20
C GLY A 66 -7.76 -13.33 -0.45
N VAL A 67 -7.26 -12.31 -1.15
CA VAL A 67 -5.82 -12.17 -1.44
C VAL A 67 -5.29 -10.81 -1.00
N LEU A 68 -4.07 -10.81 -0.50
CA LEU A 68 -3.28 -9.60 -0.29
C LEU A 68 -2.52 -9.25 -1.57
N LEU A 69 -2.54 -7.97 -1.93
CA LEU A 69 -1.94 -7.46 -3.15
C LEU A 69 -0.86 -6.44 -2.80
N LEU A 70 0.30 -6.58 -3.45
CA LEU A 70 1.30 -5.53 -3.54
C LEU A 70 0.98 -4.69 -4.77
N LEU A 71 0.51 -3.47 -4.55
CA LEU A 71 0.16 -2.52 -5.60
C LEU A 71 1.30 -1.51 -5.77
N PRO A 72 1.52 -0.99 -6.99
CA PRO A 72 2.54 0.01 -7.22
C PRO A 72 2.31 1.26 -6.34
N PRO A 73 3.37 2.00 -6.00
CA PRO A 73 3.22 3.28 -5.32
C PRO A 73 2.43 4.23 -6.22
N LYS A 74 1.59 5.08 -5.61
CA LYS A 74 0.91 6.13 -6.38
C LYS A 74 1.95 7.12 -6.88
N PRO A 75 1.78 7.69 -8.09
CA PRO A 75 2.60 8.82 -8.50
C PRO A 75 2.57 9.86 -7.38
N ALA A 76 3.72 10.46 -7.09
CA ALA A 76 3.71 11.68 -6.28
C ALA A 76 2.72 12.64 -6.95
N ALA A 77 1.79 13.21 -6.19
CA ALA A 77 0.97 14.29 -6.71
C ALA A 77 1.95 15.33 -7.24
N GLN A 78 2.00 15.51 -8.56
CA GLN A 78 2.63 16.71 -9.12
C GLN A 78 1.83 17.83 -8.51
N ASN A 79 2.47 18.65 -7.69
CA ASN A 79 1.83 19.84 -7.11
C ASN A 79 1.23 20.59 -8.29
N GLY A 80 -0.10 20.60 -8.37
CA GLY A 80 -0.81 21.35 -9.37
C GLY A 80 -0.47 22.82 -9.14
N GLU A 81 0.42 23.33 -9.98
CA GLU A 81 0.36 24.72 -10.39
C GLU A 81 -1.07 24.92 -10.91
N LEU A 82 -1.92 25.46 -10.04
CA LEU A 82 -3.15 26.10 -10.45
C LEU A 82 -2.69 27.34 -11.21
N ASP A 83 -2.47 27.19 -12.51
CA ASP A 83 -2.55 28.32 -13.43
C ASP A 83 -3.99 28.83 -13.34
N VAL A 84 -4.14 29.97 -12.66
CA VAL A 84 -5.39 30.73 -12.53
C VAL A 84 -5.47 31.75 -13.66
#